data_AF-A0A1I0H9S6-F1
#
_entry.id   AF-A0A1I0H9S6-F1
#
_cell.length_a   1.000
_cell.length_b   1.000
_cell.length_c   1.000
_cell.angle_alpha   90.00
_cell.angle_beta   90.00
_cell.angle_gamma   90.00
#
_symmetry.space_group_name_H-M   'P 1'
#
loop_
_entity.id
_entity.type
_entity.pdbx_description
1 polymer ?
#
loop_
_entity_poly.entity_id
_entity_poly.type
_entity_poly.pdbx_seq_one_letter_code
_entity_poly.pdbx_strand_id
1 'polypeptide(L)'
;MVRELTSLCCQVLGAEAEACSMDGGTYARKLPNAVAFGPGIRGQKKPCPPGHGGGQPDECVKIENLTNAMEIYIEALKRLDVLIGG
;
A
#
# COMPACT_ATOMS: atom_id res chain seq x y z
N MET A 1 -3.85 2.55 14.39
CA MET A 1 -3.24 1.88 13.22
C MET A 1 -3.58 2.56 11.90
N VAL A 2 -4.83 2.51 11.39
CA VAL A 2 -5.14 3.00 10.02
C VAL A 2 -4.69 4.45 9.76
N ARG A 3 -5.05 5.39 10.65
CA ARG A 3 -4.65 6.80 10.53
C ARG A 3 -3.13 6.99 10.48
N GLU A 4 -2.38 6.20 11.25
CA GLU A 4 -0.92 6.28 11.30
C GLU A 4 -0.29 5.80 9.98
N LEU A 5 -0.78 4.67 9.47
CA LEU A 5 -0.32 4.14 8.19
C LEU A 5 -0.67 5.06 7.02
N THR A 6 -1.85 5.67 7.03
CA THR A 6 -2.25 6.67 6.02
C THR A 6 -1.35 7.91 6.07
N SER A 7 -1.10 8.45 7.26
CA SER A 7 -0.20 9.60 7.45
C SER A 7 1.22 9.31 6.94
N LEU A 8 1.76 8.13 7.26
CA LEU A 8 3.05 7.69 6.76
C LEU A 8 3.09 7.61 5.23
N CYS A 9 2.06 7.08 4.59
CA CYS A 9 1.98 7.05 3.13
C CYS A 9 1.99 8.48 2.54
N CYS A 10 1.24 9.42 3.12
CA CYS A 10 1.27 10.80 2.65
C CYS A 10 2.67 11.42 2.75
N GLN A 11 3.38 11.14 3.84
CA GLN A 11 4.74 11.63 4.07
C GLN A 11 5.74 11.08 3.05
N VAL A 12 5.74 9.77 2.80
CA VAL A 12 6.72 9.14 1.89
C VAL A 12 6.38 9.40 0.43
N LEU A 13 5.10 9.38 0.05
CA LEU A 13 4.67 9.55 -1.35
C LEU A 13 4.54 11.02 -1.76
N GLY A 14 4.58 11.97 -0.82
CA GLY A 14 4.40 13.40 -1.09
C GLY A 14 3.03 13.75 -1.69
N ALA A 15 2.02 12.91 -1.43
CA ALA A 15 0.69 13.00 -2.02
C ALA A 15 -0.38 12.64 -0.99
N GLU A 16 -1.56 13.25 -1.11
CA GLU A 16 -2.69 12.91 -0.25
C GLU A 16 -3.18 11.48 -0.54
N ALA A 17 -3.26 10.67 0.51
CA ALA A 17 -3.79 9.31 0.48
C ALA A 17 -4.98 9.20 1.43
N GLU A 18 -6.04 8.54 0.97
CA GLU A 18 -7.21 8.25 1.79
C GLU A 18 -7.36 6.74 1.97
N ALA A 19 -7.75 6.34 3.18
CA ALA A 19 -8.14 4.95 3.43
C ALA A 19 -9.41 4.63 2.62
N CYS A 20 -9.39 3.52 1.90
CA CYS A 20 -10.52 3.10 1.07
C CYS A 20 -10.89 1.63 1.33
N SER A 21 -12.15 1.30 1.07
CA SER A 21 -12.59 -0.09 0.96
C SER A 21 -12.24 -0.64 -0.41
N MET A 22 -11.74 -1.87 -0.46
CA MET A 22 -11.41 -2.57 -1.70
C MET A 22 -12.17 -3.89 -1.77
N ASP A 23 -12.67 -4.24 -2.96
CA ASP A 23 -13.36 -5.51 -3.23
C ASP A 23 -12.40 -6.72 -3.34
N GLY A 24 -11.09 -6.46 -3.37
CA GLY A 24 -10.05 -7.49 -3.44
C GLY A 24 -9.95 -8.34 -2.16
N GLY A 25 -9.71 -9.64 -2.33
CA GLY A 25 -9.49 -10.56 -1.22
C GLY A 25 -8.08 -10.41 -0.63
N THR A 26 -7.97 -10.21 0.68
CA THR A 26 -6.70 -10.25 1.42
C THR A 26 -6.84 -11.04 2.72
N TYR A 27 -5.72 -11.48 3.28
CA TYR A 27 -5.69 -12.17 4.57
C TYR A 27 -6.21 -11.32 5.74
N ALA A 28 -6.22 -9.99 5.60
CA ALA A 28 -6.70 -9.08 6.64
C ALA A 28 -8.15 -9.38 7.06
N ARG A 29 -9.00 -9.88 6.16
CA ARG A 29 -10.39 -10.28 6.48
C ARG A 29 -10.46 -11.36 7.57
N LYS A 30 -9.41 -12.16 7.76
CA LYS A 30 -9.38 -13.28 8.71
C LYS A 30 -8.93 -12.87 10.11
N LEU A 31 -8.47 -11.64 10.30
CA LEU A 31 -7.91 -11.15 11.56
C LEU A 31 -8.69 -9.92 12.04
N PRO A 32 -9.09 -9.83 13.32
CA PRO A 32 -9.76 -8.65 13.84
C PRO A 32 -8.81 -7.45 13.79
N ASN A 33 -9.36 -6.28 13.45
CA ASN A 33 -8.63 -5.01 13.36
C ASN A 33 -7.44 -5.00 12.36
N ALA A 34 -7.31 -5.98 11.47
CA ALA A 34 -6.29 -5.99 10.43
C ALA A 34 -6.76 -5.22 9.18
N VAL A 35 -5.80 -4.65 8.44
CA VAL A 35 -6.05 -3.97 7.16
C VAL A 35 -5.12 -4.48 6.08
N ALA A 36 -5.58 -4.41 4.83
CA ALA A 36 -4.70 -4.56 3.68
C ALA A 36 -3.84 -3.30 3.54
N PHE A 37 -2.53 -3.47 3.39
CA PHE A 37 -1.60 -2.36 3.25
C PHE A 37 -0.50 -2.73 2.27
N GLY A 38 -0.39 -2.01 1.15
CA GLY A 38 0.52 -2.39 0.09
C GLY A 38 0.86 -1.33 -0.95
N PRO A 39 1.77 -1.67 -1.87
CA PRO A 39 2.42 -0.73 -2.80
C PRO A 39 1.51 -0.20 -3.92
N GLY A 40 0.22 -0.58 -3.92
CA GLY A 40 -0.71 -0.23 -4.96
C GLY A 40 -1.07 1.27 -4.90
N ILE A 41 -0.49 2.07 -5.79
CA ILE A 41 -0.83 3.49 -5.94
C ILE A 41 -1.93 3.63 -6.98
N ARG A 42 -3.06 4.25 -6.59
CA ARG A 42 -4.21 4.48 -7.46
C ARG A 42 -3.83 5.39 -8.64
N GLY A 43 -4.27 5.05 -9.85
CA GLY A 43 -4.03 5.87 -11.04
C GLY A 43 -2.61 5.79 -11.62
N GLN A 44 -1.75 4.91 -11.11
CA GLN A 44 -0.46 4.61 -11.73
C GLN A 44 -0.63 4.18 -13.19
N LYS A 45 -0.06 4.95 -14.12
CA LYS A 45 0.06 4.55 -15.52
C LYS A 45 1.08 3.41 -15.62
N LYS A 46 0.59 2.24 -16.03
CA LYS A 46 1.42 1.10 -16.40
C LYS A 46 1.83 1.22 -17.86
N PRO A 47 3.04 0.79 -18.24
CA PRO A 47 3.52 0.80 -19.63
C PRO A 47 2.91 -0.36 -20.43
N CYS A 48 1.59 -0.54 -20.37
CA CYS A 48 0.89 -1.63 -21.05
C CYS A 48 -0.32 -1.10 -21.85
N PRO A 49 -0.74 -1.81 -22.92
CA PRO A 49 -1.94 -1.45 -23.68
C PRO A 49 -3.22 -1.48 -22.82
N PRO A 50 -4.32 -0.85 -23.28
CA PRO A 50 -5.62 -1.01 -22.63
C PRO A 50 -6.01 -2.49 -22.48
N GLY A 51 -6.45 -2.87 -21.29
CA GLY A 51 -6.83 -4.27 -20.97
C GLY A 51 -5.69 -5.16 -20.48
N HIS A 52 -4.47 -4.64 -20.33
CA HIS A 52 -3.30 -5.40 -19.85
C HIS A 52 -2.84 -4.93 -18.46
N GLY A 53 -2.11 -5.80 -17.76
CA GLY A 53 -1.55 -5.60 -16.42
C GLY A 53 -2.55 -5.61 -15.25
N GLY A 54 -2.04 -5.74 -14.02
CA GLY A 54 -2.86 -5.76 -12.79
C GLY A 54 -3.68 -7.03 -12.63
N GLY A 55 -2.98 -8.18 -12.58
CA GLY A 55 -3.60 -9.50 -12.65
C GLY A 55 -4.01 -9.96 -14.05
N GLN A 56 -3.46 -9.35 -15.10
CA GLN A 56 -3.68 -9.64 -16.53
C GLN A 56 -2.32 -9.80 -17.25
N PRO A 57 -2.26 -10.27 -18.50
CA PRO A 57 -1.02 -10.32 -19.28
C PRO A 57 -0.24 -8.99 -19.25
N ASP A 58 1.08 -9.07 -19.32
CA ASP A 58 2.02 -7.94 -19.17
C ASP A 58 1.93 -7.23 -17.80
N GLU A 59 1.61 -8.01 -16.76
CA GLU A 59 1.69 -7.54 -15.39
C GLU A 59 3.09 -7.05 -15.04
N CYS A 60 3.15 -5.79 -14.63
CA CYS A 60 4.38 -5.11 -14.27
C CYS A 60 4.13 -4.14 -13.12
N VAL A 61 5.22 -3.77 -12.46
CA VAL A 61 5.27 -2.78 -11.39
C VAL A 61 6.50 -1.89 -11.62
N LYS A 62 6.38 -0.59 -11.32
CA LYS A 62 7.52 0.31 -11.36
C LYS A 62 8.48 -0.02 -10.23
N ILE A 63 9.78 -0.03 -10.53
CA ILE A 63 10.83 -0.27 -9.52
C ILE A 63 10.70 0.75 -8.38
N GLU A 64 10.46 2.02 -8.70
CA GLU A 64 10.24 3.08 -7.72
C GLU A 64 9.11 2.76 -6.73
N ASN A 65 8.01 2.15 -7.17
CA ASN A 65 6.91 1.78 -6.26
C ASN A 65 7.37 0.70 -5.27
N LEU A 66 8.23 -0.22 -5.69
CA LEU A 66 8.78 -1.25 -4.83
C LEU A 66 9.76 -0.65 -3.82
N THR A 67 10.64 0.27 -4.26
CA THR A 67 11.59 0.96 -3.37
C THR A 67 10.86 1.80 -2.34
N ASN A 68 9.88 2.62 -2.75
CA ASN A 68 9.07 3.41 -1.82
C ASN A 68 8.29 2.51 -0.85
N ALA A 69 7.80 1.37 -1.32
CA ALA A 69 7.10 0.42 -0.46
C ALA A 69 8.02 -0.19 0.61
N MET A 70 9.28 -0.49 0.28
CA MET A 70 10.25 -0.95 1.28
C MET A 70 10.44 0.10 2.37
N GLU A 71 10.64 1.38 2.01
CA GLU A 71 10.77 2.47 2.97
C GLU A 71 9.52 2.62 3.85
N ILE A 72 8.33 2.59 3.23
CA ILE A 72 7.04 2.65 3.94
C ILE A 72 6.90 1.47 4.90
N TYR A 73 7.24 0.25 4.50
CA TYR A 73 7.11 -0.92 5.37
C TYR A 73 8.06 -0.88 6.56
N ILE A 74 9.32 -0.48 6.34
CA ILE A 74 10.32 -0.34 7.42
C ILE A 74 9.83 0.68 8.44
N GLU A 75 9.37 1.85 7.99
CA GLU A 75 8.92 2.91 8.88
C GLU A 75 7.58 2.57 9.55
N ALA A 76 6.67 1.88 8.85
CA ALA A 76 5.41 1.41 9.41
C ALA A 76 5.65 0.46 10.59
N LEU A 77 6.56 -0.51 10.45
CA LEU A 77 6.89 -1.44 11.51
C LEU A 77 7.41 -0.71 12.76
N LYS A 78 8.32 0.25 12.58
CA LYS A 78 8.86 1.06 13.70
C LYS A 78 7.76 1.83 14.42
N ARG A 79 6.87 2.50 13.68
CA ARG A 79 5.79 3.30 14.27
C ARG A 79 4.74 2.45 14.97
N LEU A 80 4.40 1.30 14.39
CA LEU A 80 3.45 0.38 15.00
C LEU A 80 4.02 -0.29 16.25
N ASP A 81 5.31 -0.59 16.28
CA ASP A 81 5.97 -1.12 17.47
C ASP A 81 5.87 -0.15 18.65
N VAL A 82 6.12 1.14 18.42
CA VAL A 82 5.91 2.18 19.46
C VAL A 82 4.44 2.31 19.86
N LEU A 83 3.51 2.21 18.91
CA LEU A 83 2.08 2.41 19.16
C LEU A 83 1.41 1.23 19.87
N ILE A 84 1.93 0.01 19.70
CA ILE A 84 1.33 -1.23 20.23
C ILE A 84 2.15 -1.81 21.39
N GLY A 85 3.47 -1.62 21.39
CA GLY A 85 4.40 -2.11 22.40
C GLY A 85 4.70 -1.13 23.54
N GLY A 86 4.12 0.08 23.51
CA GLY A 86 4.18 1.07 24.59
C GLY A 86 3.15 0.86 25.69
#